data_AF-A0A1R1X2S1-F1
#
_entry.id   AF-A0A1R1X2S1-F1
#
_cell.length_a   1.000
_cell.length_b   1.000
_cell.length_c   1.000
_cell.angle_alpha   90.00
_cell.angle_beta   90.00
_cell.angle_gamma   90.00
#
_symmetry.space_group_name_H-M   'P 1'
#
loop_
_entity.id
_entity.type
_entity.pdbx_description
1 polymer ?
#
loop_
_entity_poly.entity_id
_entity_poly.type
_entity_poly.pdbx_seq_one_letter_code
_entity_poly.pdbx_strand_id
1 'polypeptide(L)'
;MVSKRDFLRAQVNGHILDLVKGTISQHDFLTSAKASATFAKFPDTFALSQIKDIKTAKLMCSFFGLSKIGTFSMLIQRLVAHYEFIRNDDLLLNKVDFNSLTSVQIIEACDVRGIPTSNFSLPHLKNSLKGWVQFSCSFKSMEPGQLLWTRIFLLAKVPSA
;
A
#
# COMPACT_ATOMS: atom_id res chain seq x y z
N MET A 1 -12.80 1.96 13.73
CA MET A 1 -11.40 1.77 13.26
C MET A 1 -11.27 1.95 11.75
N VAL A 2 -12.17 1.38 10.94
CA VAL A 2 -12.31 1.60 9.48
C VAL A 2 -12.35 3.08 9.11
N SER A 3 -13.22 3.87 9.78
CA SER A 3 -13.39 5.31 9.53
C SER A 3 -12.09 6.12 9.64
N LYS A 4 -11.17 5.73 10.53
CA LYS A 4 -9.90 6.42 10.72
C LYS A 4 -8.89 6.09 9.61
N ARG A 5 -8.79 4.82 9.19
CA ARG A 5 -7.88 4.40 8.11
C ARG A 5 -8.37 4.93 6.76
N ASP A 6 -9.69 4.98 6.54
CA ASP A 6 -10.29 5.61 5.35
C ASP A 6 -10.09 7.13 5.31
N PHE A 7 -10.24 7.81 6.45
CA PHE A 7 -9.94 9.24 6.54
C PHE A 7 -8.47 9.53 6.22
N LEU A 8 -7.54 8.78 6.83
CA LEU A 8 -6.11 8.91 6.55
C LEU A 8 -5.82 8.62 5.07
N ARG A 9 -6.41 7.57 4.50
CA ARG A 9 -6.30 7.25 3.07
C ARG A 9 -6.77 8.40 2.18
N ALA A 10 -7.92 9.01 2.47
CA ALA A 10 -8.44 10.12 1.67
C ALA A 10 -7.50 11.32 1.68
N GLN A 11 -6.93 11.66 2.84
CA GLN A 11 -5.93 12.73 2.96
C GLN A 11 -4.66 12.41 2.17
N VAL A 12 -4.19 11.17 2.25
CA VAL A 12 -2.99 10.71 1.56
C VAL A 12 -3.20 10.69 0.04
N ASN A 13 -4.35 10.21 -0.45
CA ASN A 13 -4.72 10.26 -1.87
C ASN A 13 -4.80 11.70 -2.41
N GLY A 14 -5.41 12.63 -1.65
CA GLY A 14 -5.49 14.04 -2.06
C GLY A 14 -4.10 14.64 -2.32
N HIS A 15 -3.16 14.39 -1.41
CA HIS A 15 -1.77 14.86 -1.58
C HIS A 15 -1.08 14.29 -2.82
N ILE A 16 -1.30 13.02 -3.19
CA ILE A 16 -0.71 12.45 -4.41
C ILE A 16 -1.36 13.05 -5.65
N LEU A 17 -2.68 13.22 -5.64
CA LEU A 17 -3.40 13.80 -6.77
C LEU A 17 -2.97 15.24 -7.03
N ASP A 18 -2.63 16.01 -5.99
CA ASP A 18 -2.04 17.35 -6.14
C ASP A 18 -0.67 17.33 -6.84
N LEU A 19 0.12 16.27 -6.67
CA LEU A 19 1.41 16.08 -7.34
C LEU A 19 1.27 15.66 -8.81
N VAL A 20 0.10 15.13 -9.18
CA VAL A 20 -0.16 14.59 -10.52
C VAL A 20 -0.90 15.65 -11.33
N LYS A 21 -0.27 16.18 -12.37
CA LYS A 21 -0.95 17.02 -13.38
C LYS A 21 -1.81 16.16 -14.31
N GLY A 22 -2.81 15.46 -13.76
CA GLY A 22 -3.68 14.52 -14.48
C GLY A 22 -4.53 13.67 -13.55
N THR A 23 -5.40 12.84 -14.14
CA THR A 23 -6.29 11.95 -13.37
C THR A 23 -5.64 10.59 -13.15
N ILE A 24 -5.51 10.18 -11.89
CA ILE A 24 -5.14 8.82 -11.48
C ILE A 24 -6.29 8.26 -10.62
N SER A 25 -6.61 7.00 -10.82
CA SER A 25 -7.74 6.32 -10.20
C SER A 25 -7.35 4.93 -9.68
N GLN A 26 -8.26 4.30 -8.93
CA GLN A 26 -8.10 2.91 -8.52
C GLN A 26 -7.86 1.96 -9.72
N HIS A 27 -8.51 2.22 -10.85
CA HIS A 27 -8.48 1.34 -12.03
C HIS A 27 -7.09 1.19 -12.63
N ASP A 28 -6.24 2.19 -12.39
CA ASP A 28 -4.86 2.26 -12.87
C ASP A 28 -3.93 1.29 -12.12
N PHE A 29 -4.37 0.75 -10.98
CA PHE A 29 -3.58 -0.15 -10.14
C PHE A 29 -4.17 -1.57 -10.01
N LEU A 30 -5.29 -1.87 -10.67
CA LEU A 30 -5.95 -3.18 -10.57
C LEU A 30 -5.11 -4.34 -11.12
N THR A 31 -4.19 -4.06 -12.04
CA THR A 31 -3.25 -5.05 -12.59
C THR A 31 -1.86 -4.46 -12.64
N SER A 32 -0.85 -5.32 -12.59
CA SER A 32 0.55 -4.90 -12.66
C SER A 32 0.89 -4.20 -13.97
N ALA A 33 0.30 -4.63 -15.09
CA ALA A 33 0.47 -3.96 -16.38
C ALA A 33 -0.03 -2.50 -16.36
N LYS A 34 -1.22 -2.26 -15.79
CA LYS A 34 -1.77 -0.90 -15.65
C LYS A 34 -0.96 -0.05 -14.68
N ALA A 35 -0.54 -0.64 -13.56
CA ALA A 35 0.31 0.05 -12.59
C ALA A 35 1.66 0.43 -13.23
N SER A 36 2.27 -0.48 -14.00
CA SER A 36 3.51 -0.24 -14.74
C SER A 36 3.37 0.92 -15.73
N ALA A 37 2.29 0.94 -16.51
CA ALA A 37 2.00 2.04 -17.43
C ALA A 37 1.81 3.38 -16.69
N THR A 38 1.18 3.34 -15.52
CA THR A 38 0.96 4.52 -14.67
C THR A 38 2.28 5.04 -14.09
N PHE A 39 3.14 4.16 -13.57
CA PHE A 39 4.46 4.54 -13.09
C PHE A 39 5.34 5.12 -14.20
N ALA A 40 5.29 4.56 -15.41
CA ALA A 40 6.02 5.07 -16.56
C ALA A 40 5.50 6.45 -17.01
N LYS A 41 4.19 6.69 -16.90
CA LYS A 41 3.56 7.98 -17.22
C LYS A 41 3.91 9.07 -16.19
N PHE A 42 4.13 8.69 -14.94
CA PHE A 42 4.39 9.60 -13.82
C PHE A 42 5.62 9.17 -13.00
N PRO A 43 6.83 9.16 -13.61
CA PRO A 43 8.03 8.58 -13.00
C PRO A 43 8.44 9.29 -11.70
N ASP A 44 8.19 10.60 -11.61
CA ASP A 44 8.57 11.45 -10.49
C ASP A 44 7.44 11.70 -9.49
N THR A 45 6.34 10.93 -9.54
CA THR A 45 5.22 11.14 -8.61
C THR A 45 5.30 10.20 -7.41
N PHE A 46 5.59 8.93 -7.67
CA PHE A 46 5.39 7.88 -6.67
C PHE A 46 6.61 7.64 -5.79
N ALA A 47 7.75 8.28 -6.08
CA ALA A 47 8.94 8.05 -5.27
C ALA A 47 8.82 8.63 -3.86
N LEU A 48 9.34 7.94 -2.84
CA LEU A 48 9.35 8.49 -1.47
C LEU A 48 10.13 9.81 -1.38
N SER A 49 11.12 10.01 -2.24
CA SER A 49 11.88 11.26 -2.38
C SER A 49 11.02 12.45 -2.83
N GLN A 50 9.81 12.19 -3.33
CA GLN A 50 8.87 13.20 -3.81
C GLN A 50 7.94 13.69 -2.71
N ILE A 51 7.93 13.02 -1.56
CA ILE A 51 7.35 13.58 -0.34
C ILE A 51 8.23 14.77 0.07
N LYS A 52 7.67 15.99 0.04
CA LYS A 52 8.42 17.22 0.37
C LYS A 52 8.09 17.77 1.76
N ASP A 53 7.11 17.19 2.44
CA ASP A 53 6.61 17.71 3.71
C ASP A 53 6.43 16.61 4.77
N ILE A 54 6.62 17.01 6.03
CA ILE A 54 6.52 16.10 7.18
C ILE A 54 5.08 15.63 7.46
N LYS A 55 4.07 16.39 7.04
CA LYS A 55 2.67 16.05 7.28
C LYS A 55 2.30 14.82 6.45
N THR A 56 2.65 14.80 5.17
CA THR A 56 2.46 13.65 4.28
C THR A 56 3.20 12.41 4.78
N ALA A 57 4.47 12.55 5.18
CA ALA A 57 5.23 11.43 5.75
C ALA A 57 4.57 10.85 7.01
N LYS A 58 4.05 11.70 7.91
CA LYS A 58 3.30 11.28 9.11
C LYS A 58 1.97 10.58 8.77
N LEU A 59 1.26 11.08 7.76
CA LEU A 59 0.00 10.49 7.30
C LEU A 59 0.24 9.08 6.72
N MET A 60 1.25 8.92 5.87
CA MET A 60 1.65 7.61 5.36
C MET A 60 2.04 6.65 6.48
N CYS A 61 2.90 7.07 7.41
CA CYS A 61 3.25 6.25 8.57
C CYS A 61 1.99 5.80 9.33
N SER A 62 1.08 6.74 9.61
CA SER A 62 -0.15 6.45 10.34
C SER A 62 -1.06 5.47 9.60
N PHE A 63 -1.14 5.56 8.27
CA PHE A 63 -1.93 4.65 7.44
C PHE A 63 -1.45 3.20 7.58
N PHE A 64 -0.14 2.99 7.56
CA PHE A 64 0.52 1.69 7.74
C PHE A 64 0.67 1.27 9.22
N GLY A 65 0.09 2.01 10.18
CA GLY A 65 0.20 1.68 11.60
C GLY A 65 1.58 1.94 12.21
N LEU A 66 2.43 2.68 11.51
CA LEU A 66 3.78 3.04 11.94
C LEU A 66 3.77 4.28 12.84
N SER A 67 4.76 4.39 13.72
CA SER A 67 4.93 5.58 14.56
C SER A 67 5.10 6.85 13.71
N LYS A 68 4.38 7.91 14.08
CA LYS A 68 4.45 9.26 13.47
C LYS A 68 5.41 10.22 14.20
N ILE A 69 6.14 9.72 15.20
CA ILE A 69 7.11 10.50 15.98
C ILE A 69 8.48 10.46 15.29
N GLY A 70 9.15 11.61 15.27
CA GLY A 70 10.50 11.78 14.74
C GLY A 70 10.63 12.92 13.74
N THR A 71 11.85 13.10 13.23
CA THR A 71 12.17 14.04 12.15
C THR A 71 11.65 13.52 10.80
N PHE A 72 11.66 14.38 9.78
CA PHE A 72 11.27 13.99 8.42
C PHE A 72 12.06 12.76 7.91
N SER A 73 13.39 12.79 8.03
CA SER A 73 14.26 11.69 7.58
C SER A 73 13.96 10.37 8.30
N MET A 74 13.65 10.42 9.60
CA MET A 74 13.27 9.21 10.36
C MET A 74 11.96 8.61 9.86
N LEU A 75 10.98 9.44 9.48
CA LEU A 75 9.71 8.97 8.94
C LEU A 75 9.90 8.32 7.56
N ILE A 76 10.71 8.93 6.69
CA ILE A 76 11.03 8.35 5.37
C ILE A 76 11.76 7.02 5.52
N GLN A 77 12.78 6.94 6.37
CA GLN A 77 13.49 5.68 6.65
C GLN A 77 12.54 4.59 7.18
N ARG A 78 11.56 4.96 8.00
CA ARG A 78 10.56 4.02 8.49
C ARG A 78 9.67 3.46 7.39
N LEU A 79 9.29 4.29 6.41
CA LEU A 79 8.55 3.84 5.23
C LEU A 79 9.38 2.93 4.33
N VAL A 80 10.68 3.23 4.14
CA VAL A 80 11.61 2.38 3.39
C VAL A 80 11.74 1.01 4.07
N ALA A 81 12.03 0.98 5.37
CA ALA A 81 12.15 -0.28 6.12
C ALA A 81 10.86 -1.10 6.10
N HIS A 82 9.70 -0.44 6.17
CA HIS A 82 8.40 -1.10 6.05
C HIS A 82 8.16 -1.69 4.65
N TYR A 83 8.55 -0.97 3.59
CA TYR A 83 8.54 -1.51 2.23
C TYR A 83 9.44 -2.75 2.11
N GLU A 84 10.67 -2.70 2.61
CA GLU A 84 11.62 -3.82 2.56
C GLU A 84 11.06 -5.05 3.28
N PHE A 85 10.46 -4.84 4.45
CA PHE A 85 9.75 -5.88 5.19
C PHE A 85 8.64 -6.52 4.33
N ILE A 86 7.71 -5.72 3.80
CA ILE A 86 6.60 -6.23 2.97
C ILE A 86 7.13 -6.96 1.75
N ARG A 87 8.15 -6.40 1.08
CA ARG A 87 8.69 -6.96 -0.15
C ARG A 87 9.30 -8.33 0.08
N ASN A 88 10.09 -8.49 1.14
CA ASN A 88 10.67 -9.77 1.50
C ASN A 88 9.60 -10.79 1.90
N ASP A 89 8.60 -10.37 2.67
CA ASP A 89 7.49 -11.23 3.08
C ASP A 89 6.62 -11.66 1.88
N ASP A 90 6.34 -10.77 0.93
CA ASP A 90 5.63 -11.10 -0.32
C ASP A 90 6.38 -12.16 -1.13
N LEU A 91 7.71 -12.05 -1.25
CA LEU A 91 8.53 -13.04 -1.96
C LEU A 91 8.52 -14.42 -1.29
N LEU A 92 8.39 -14.47 0.05
CA LEU A 92 8.23 -15.71 0.80
C LEU A 92 6.83 -16.28 0.62
N LEU A 93 5.79 -15.46 0.80
CA LEU A 93 4.39 -15.85 0.63
C LEU A 93 4.10 -16.37 -0.78
N ASN A 94 4.76 -15.84 -1.81
CA ASN A 94 4.59 -16.30 -3.19
C ASN A 94 5.05 -17.75 -3.43
N LYS A 95 5.79 -18.34 -2.47
CA LYS A 95 6.28 -19.72 -2.51
C LYS A 95 5.48 -20.67 -1.61
N VAL A 96 4.56 -20.15 -0.79
CA VAL A 96 3.82 -20.92 0.21
C VAL A 96 2.41 -21.24 -0.31
N ASP A 97 1.88 -22.40 0.04
CA ASP A 97 0.45 -22.66 -0.13
C ASP A 97 -0.33 -21.86 0.91
N PHE A 98 -1.16 -20.92 0.48
CA PHE A 98 -2.01 -20.13 1.36
C PHE A 98 -3.00 -20.97 2.19
N ASN A 99 -3.24 -22.25 1.88
CA ASN A 99 -3.98 -23.17 2.75
C ASN A 99 -3.23 -23.56 4.03
N SER A 100 -1.90 -23.43 4.05
CA SER A 100 -1.09 -23.74 5.23
C SER A 100 -0.98 -22.57 6.22
N LEU A 101 -1.47 -21.38 5.85
CA LEU A 101 -1.42 -20.19 6.72
C LEU A 101 -2.56 -20.22 7.73
N THR A 102 -2.23 -19.88 8.99
CA THR A 102 -3.24 -19.71 10.04
C THR A 102 -4.07 -18.45 9.80
N SER A 103 -5.24 -18.37 10.45
CA SER A 103 -6.08 -17.17 10.41
C SER A 103 -5.34 -15.92 10.91
N VAL A 104 -4.55 -16.08 11.98
CA VAL A 104 -3.72 -15.00 12.56
C VAL A 104 -2.71 -14.49 11.54
N GLN A 105 -1.96 -15.39 10.90
CA GLN A 105 -0.98 -15.01 9.87
C GLN A 105 -1.63 -14.27 8.70
N ILE A 106 -2.81 -14.70 8.24
CA ILE A 106 -3.53 -14.03 7.15
C ILE A 106 -3.97 -12.63 7.57
N ILE A 107 -4.53 -12.47 8.77
CA ILE A 107 -5.00 -11.18 9.28
C ILE A 107 -3.83 -10.22 9.46
N GLU A 108 -2.76 -10.64 10.10
CA GLU A 108 -1.56 -9.81 10.31
C GLU A 108 -0.90 -9.43 8.97
N ALA A 109 -0.73 -10.39 8.07
CA ALA A 109 -0.15 -10.12 6.75
C ALA A 109 -0.99 -9.10 5.96
N CYS A 110 -2.33 -9.20 6.04
CA CYS A 110 -3.23 -8.21 5.49
C CYS A 110 -3.06 -6.83 6.15
N ASP A 111 -3.08 -6.75 7.48
CA ASP A 111 -3.04 -5.49 8.20
C ASP A 111 -1.73 -4.72 7.99
N VAL A 112 -0.59 -5.41 8.00
CA VAL A 112 0.72 -4.80 7.74
C VAL A 112 0.79 -4.22 6.32
N ARG A 113 0.11 -4.84 5.36
CA ARG A 113 0.00 -4.34 3.97
C ARG A 113 -1.07 -3.29 3.80
N GLY A 114 -1.80 -2.88 4.86
CA GLY A 114 -2.92 -1.96 4.75
C GLY A 114 -4.14 -2.56 4.02
N ILE A 115 -4.32 -3.87 4.03
CA ILE A 115 -5.56 -4.53 3.61
C ILE A 115 -6.55 -4.49 4.80
N PRO A 116 -7.76 -3.91 4.65
CA PRO A 116 -8.77 -3.88 5.70
C PRO A 116 -9.15 -5.30 6.12
N THR A 117 -9.01 -5.58 7.42
CA THR A 117 -9.31 -6.89 8.01
C THR A 117 -10.70 -6.95 8.64
N SER A 118 -11.22 -5.82 9.11
CA SER A 118 -12.56 -5.73 9.71
C SER A 118 -13.67 -5.92 8.68
N ASN A 119 -14.72 -6.66 9.05
CA ASN A 119 -15.92 -6.93 8.26
C ASN A 119 -15.70 -7.81 7.01
N PHE A 120 -14.54 -8.44 6.88
CA PHE A 120 -14.26 -9.40 5.81
C PHE A 120 -14.11 -10.80 6.37
N SER A 121 -14.62 -11.80 5.64
CA SER A 121 -14.43 -13.20 5.99
C SER A 121 -12.98 -13.63 5.75
N LEU A 122 -12.52 -14.66 6.47
CA LEU A 122 -11.17 -15.20 6.27
C LEU A 122 -10.88 -15.63 4.81
N PRO A 123 -11.81 -16.29 4.09
CA PRO A 123 -11.61 -16.59 2.67
C PRO A 123 -11.43 -15.33 1.80
N HIS A 124 -12.14 -14.25 2.11
CA HIS A 124 -11.98 -12.97 1.41
C HIS A 124 -10.58 -12.40 1.64
N LEU A 125 -10.14 -12.32 2.90
CA LEU A 125 -8.82 -11.80 3.26
C LEU A 125 -7.69 -12.61 2.61
N LYS A 126 -7.82 -13.94 2.61
CA LYS A 126 -6.89 -14.83 1.95
C LYS A 126 -6.78 -14.55 0.45
N ASN A 127 -7.91 -14.36 -0.23
CA ASN A 127 -7.92 -14.02 -1.65
C ASN A 127 -7.33 -12.62 -1.91
N SER A 128 -7.65 -11.64 -1.06
CA SER A 128 -7.07 -10.29 -1.15
C SER A 128 -5.54 -10.32 -0.98
N LEU A 129 -5.04 -11.06 0.02
CA LEU A 129 -3.61 -11.22 0.26
C LEU A 129 -2.93 -11.93 -0.91
N LYS A 130 -3.52 -13.02 -1.42
CA LYS A 130 -2.99 -13.75 -2.58
C LYS A 130 -2.91 -12.84 -3.81
N GLY A 131 -3.97 -12.10 -4.10
CA GLY A 131 -3.98 -11.15 -5.22
C GLY A 131 -2.94 -10.03 -5.06
N TRP A 132 -2.75 -9.53 -3.84
CA TRP A 132 -1.69 -8.56 -3.55
C TRP A 132 -0.29 -9.14 -3.77
N VAL A 133 0.01 -10.32 -3.23
CA VAL A 133 1.31 -10.98 -3.36
C VAL A 133 1.63 -11.25 -4.84
N GLN A 134 0.65 -11.71 -5.62
CA GLN A 134 0.80 -11.89 -7.06
C GLN A 134 1.08 -10.57 -7.78
N PHE A 135 0.35 -9.51 -7.43
CA PHE A 135 0.58 -8.18 -7.97
C PHE A 135 1.98 -7.68 -7.65
N SER A 136 2.39 -7.68 -6.38
CA SER A 136 3.68 -7.13 -5.97
C SER A 136 4.85 -7.95 -6.55
N CYS A 137 4.76 -9.28 -6.55
CA CYS A 137 5.80 -10.16 -7.07
C CYS A 137 5.93 -10.12 -8.60
N SER A 138 4.94 -9.61 -9.33
CA SER A 138 5.04 -9.44 -10.79
C SER A 138 6.06 -8.39 -11.22
N PHE A 139 6.45 -7.49 -10.32
CA PHE A 139 7.54 -6.54 -10.53
C PHE A 139 8.86 -7.14 -10.07
N LYS A 140 9.93 -7.07 -10.87
CA LYS A 140 11.28 -7.50 -10.45
C LYS A 140 11.81 -6.59 -9.33
N SER A 141 11.62 -5.28 -9.50
CA SER A 141 11.96 -4.23 -8.54
C SER A 141 10.88 -3.16 -8.59
N MET A 142 10.53 -2.61 -7.45
CA MET A 142 9.69 -1.40 -7.35
C MET A 142 10.40 -0.38 -6.49
N GLU A 143 10.21 0.89 -6.81
CA GLU A 143 10.57 1.95 -5.87
C GLU A 143 9.65 1.82 -4.63
N PRO A 144 10.15 2.07 -3.39
CA PRO A 144 9.37 1.87 -2.17
C PRO A 144 8.00 2.56 -2.15
N GLY A 145 7.96 3.82 -2.55
CA GLY A 145 6.73 4.60 -2.64
C GLY A 145 5.75 3.99 -3.65
N GLN A 146 6.18 3.53 -4.83
CA GLN A 146 5.29 2.89 -5.81
C GLN A 146 4.44 1.77 -5.21
N LEU A 147 5.03 0.89 -4.39
CA LEU A 147 4.30 -0.18 -3.72
C LEU A 147 3.32 0.38 -2.68
N LEU A 148 3.80 1.27 -1.81
CA LEU A 148 3.01 1.85 -0.72
C LEU A 148 1.82 2.66 -1.26
N TRP A 149 2.03 3.48 -2.29
CA TRP A 149 0.99 4.28 -2.93
C TRP A 149 -0.04 3.42 -3.66
N THR A 150 0.39 2.36 -4.36
CA THR A 150 -0.53 1.41 -5.00
C THR A 150 -1.57 0.91 -4.01
N ARG A 151 -1.15 0.59 -2.78
CA ARG A 151 -2.10 0.14 -1.76
C ARG A 151 -3.15 1.20 -1.44
N ILE A 152 -2.73 2.44 -1.27
CA ILE A 152 -3.62 3.56 -0.92
C ILE A 152 -4.63 3.79 -2.05
N PHE A 153 -4.22 3.68 -3.32
CA PHE A 153 -5.13 3.76 -4.48
C PHE A 153 -6.02 2.54 -4.65
N LEU A 154 -5.55 1.32 -4.37
CA LEU A 154 -6.37 0.11 -4.45
C LEU A 154 -7.49 0.09 -3.42
N LEU A 155 -7.35 0.87 -2.36
CA LEU A 155 -8.41 1.15 -1.39
C LEU A 155 -9.32 2.32 -1.79
N ALA A 156 -9.08 2.96 -2.92
CA ALA A 156 -9.92 4.03 -3.46
C ALA A 156 -11.22 3.49 -4.06
N LYS A 157 -12.04 2.85 -3.24
CA LYS A 157 -13.50 2.87 -3.37
C LYS A 157 -14.16 2.89 -2.00
N VAL A 158 -15.10 3.82 -1.85
CA VAL A 158 -16.11 3.88 -0.80
C VAL A 158 -16.78 2.50 -0.72
N PRO A 159 -17.04 1.94 0.47
CA PRO A 159 -17.83 0.72 0.58
C PRO A 159 -19.14 0.94 -0.19
N SER A 160 -19.31 0.21 -1.29
CA SER A 160 -20.63 0.00 -1.88
C SER A 160 -21.44 -0.74 -0.81
N ALA A 161 -22.46 -0.04 -0.31
CA ALA A 161 -23.50 -0.59 0.54
C ALA A 161 -24.17 -1.81 -0.13
#